data_AF-A0A497G343-F1
#
_entry.id   AF-A0A497G343-F1
#
_cell.length_a   1.000
_cell.length_b   1.000
_cell.length_c   1.000
_cell.angle_alpha   90.00
_cell.angle_beta   90.00
_cell.angle_gamma   90.00
#
_symmetry.space_group_name_H-M   'P 1'
#
loop_
_entity.id
_entity.type
_entity.pdbx_description
1 polymer ?
#
loop_
_entity_poly.entity_id
_entity_poly.type
_entity_poly.pdbx_seq_one_letter_code
_entity_poly.pdbx_strand_id
1 'polypeptide(L)'
;MLTVVIGGFFGDEGKGKICAYLSLADDVRVAVRTGSVNAGHTVVYMGKEYKLRIIPSAFVNLKARLLIAPGANLRTDVFWRELSVLSGFAVKERIGVDKHCSIIEPRHVDEEQRSEYLSKKIGSTKQGVGAAVRDRVMRIARLAKDLEELRDFIVDVPEIVHSALNKGLPVLIEGTQGTFLSLYHGTYPYVTSRDTTASAVCSEAGVGPKDVDEVVLVLKAYVTRVGAGPLEGELSPEEVAERGLVEYGTVTGRPRRVALFNFELAKRAVMLNSATQIALTRVDSLDPTCRSIRDYEKLSPNIRRFVEEIENELNRPVSLISTGPEVTDIIDRRKELGLLR
;
A
#
# COMPACT_ATOMS: atom_id res chain seq x y z
N MET A 1 9.25 11.58 13.92
CA MET A 1 9.14 11.55 12.45
C MET A 1 7.97 10.65 12.06
N LEU A 2 7.03 11.17 11.27
CA LEU A 2 5.92 10.39 10.72
C LEU A 2 5.99 10.34 9.20
N THR A 3 6.08 9.11 8.67
CA THR A 3 6.12 8.85 7.23
C THR A 3 4.82 8.16 6.78
N VAL A 4 4.17 8.72 5.77
CA VAL A 4 2.98 8.13 5.13
C VAL A 4 3.36 7.55 3.77
N VAL A 5 3.02 6.28 3.53
CA VAL A 5 3.29 5.59 2.26
C VAL A 5 1.99 5.32 1.52
N ILE A 6 1.90 5.78 0.28
CA ILE A 6 0.70 5.71 -0.57
C ILE A 6 1.04 5.30 -2.00
N GLY A 7 0.06 4.79 -2.75
CA GLY A 7 0.25 4.40 -4.15
C GLY A 7 -0.14 5.54 -5.08
N GLY A 8 0.66 5.82 -6.09
CA GLY A 8 0.36 6.91 -7.03
C GLY A 8 -0.51 6.54 -8.23
N PHE A 9 -0.78 5.25 -8.48
CA PHE A 9 -1.57 4.80 -9.61
C PHE A 9 -2.84 4.06 -9.18
N PHE A 10 -3.11 2.87 -9.74
CA PHE A 10 -4.31 2.08 -9.49
C PHE A 10 -4.07 0.94 -8.49
N GLY A 11 -3.14 1.12 -7.54
CA GLY A 11 -2.73 0.07 -6.62
C GLY A 11 -1.57 -0.76 -7.18
N ASP A 12 -1.13 -1.75 -6.41
CA ASP A 12 -0.05 -2.68 -6.76
C ASP A 12 1.36 -2.15 -7.09
N GLU A 13 1.63 -0.89 -6.75
CA GLU A 13 2.90 -0.21 -7.05
C GLU A 13 4.09 -0.67 -6.20
N GLY A 14 3.92 -1.69 -5.33
CA GLY A 14 5.00 -2.18 -4.45
C GLY A 14 5.08 -1.51 -3.08
N LYS A 15 4.01 -0.84 -2.62
CA LYS A 15 3.91 -0.23 -1.29
C LYS A 15 4.39 -1.13 -0.15
N GLY A 16 4.02 -2.41 -0.17
CA GLY A 16 4.40 -3.36 0.88
C GLY A 16 5.90 -3.51 1.03
N LYS A 17 6.61 -3.66 -0.10
CA LYS A 17 8.07 -3.70 -0.13
C LYS A 17 8.69 -2.41 0.40
N ILE A 18 8.19 -1.25 -0.04
CA ILE A 18 8.70 0.06 0.42
C ILE A 18 8.50 0.22 1.94
N CYS A 19 7.32 -0.15 2.46
CA CYS A 19 7.05 -0.10 3.90
C CYS A 19 7.94 -1.07 4.69
N ALA A 20 8.16 -2.28 4.18
CA ALA A 20 9.05 -3.25 4.80
C ALA A 20 10.50 -2.73 4.84
N TYR A 21 10.98 -2.12 3.75
CA TYR A 21 12.31 -1.51 3.70
C TYR A 21 12.47 -0.35 4.68
N LEU A 22 11.57 0.64 4.61
CA LEU A 22 11.57 1.79 5.51
C LEU A 22 11.50 1.36 6.98
N SER A 23 10.74 0.29 7.27
CA SER A 23 10.66 -0.22 8.64
C SER A 23 12.00 -0.68 9.19
N LEU A 24 12.89 -1.20 8.36
CA LEU A 24 14.23 -1.64 8.72
C LEU A 24 15.23 -0.48 8.66
N ALA A 25 15.19 0.32 7.59
CA ALA A 25 16.13 1.42 7.36
C ALA A 25 16.02 2.52 8.42
N ASP A 26 14.80 2.79 8.89
CA ASP A 26 14.51 3.92 9.78
C ASP A 26 14.22 3.46 11.23
N ASP A 27 14.47 2.18 11.56
CA ASP A 27 14.11 1.52 12.83
C ASP A 27 12.71 1.89 13.34
N VAL A 28 11.71 1.78 12.44
CA VAL A 28 10.32 2.15 12.72
C VAL A 28 9.81 1.48 14.00
N ARG A 29 9.28 2.29 14.92
CA ARG A 29 8.80 1.82 16.22
C ARG A 29 7.31 1.52 16.24
N VAL A 30 6.53 2.22 15.42
CA VAL A 30 5.10 1.99 15.25
C VAL A 30 4.77 2.00 13.77
N ALA A 31 4.12 0.95 13.29
CA ALA A 31 3.64 0.85 11.92
C ALA A 31 2.14 0.59 11.91
N VAL A 32 1.40 1.44 11.19
CA VAL A 32 -0.08 1.41 11.14
C VAL A 32 -0.54 1.03 9.74
N ARG A 33 -1.38 0.01 9.62
CA ARG A 33 -2.05 -0.36 8.37
C ARG A 33 -3.45 0.25 8.30
N THR A 34 -3.77 0.85 7.16
CA THR A 34 -5.10 1.40 6.86
C THR A 34 -5.77 0.67 5.69
N GLY A 35 -7.05 0.97 5.47
CA GLY A 35 -7.86 0.38 4.40
C GLY A 35 -8.40 -1.00 4.72
N SER A 36 -8.32 -1.93 3.76
CA SER A 36 -9.09 -3.18 3.84
C SER A 36 -8.49 -4.33 3.02
N VAL A 37 -9.06 -5.53 3.19
CA VAL A 37 -8.63 -6.82 2.62
C VAL A 37 -8.70 -6.92 1.09
N ASN A 38 -9.24 -5.93 0.41
CA ASN A 38 -9.25 -5.82 -1.05
C ASN A 38 -7.89 -5.38 -1.62
N ALA A 39 -6.95 -4.92 -0.77
CA ALA A 39 -5.56 -4.69 -1.14
C ALA A 39 -4.66 -5.83 -0.68
N GLY A 40 -3.75 -6.27 -1.53
CA GLY A 40 -2.72 -7.25 -1.19
C GLY A 40 -1.33 -6.63 -1.34
N HIS A 41 -0.53 -6.67 -0.29
CA HIS A 41 0.85 -6.23 -0.28
C HIS A 41 1.76 -7.45 -0.22
N THR A 42 2.60 -7.59 -1.24
CA THR A 42 3.59 -8.65 -1.32
C THR A 42 4.92 -8.14 -0.78
N VAL A 43 5.55 -8.92 0.09
CA VAL A 43 6.88 -8.66 0.65
C VAL A 43 7.71 -9.92 0.44
N VAL A 44 8.87 -9.80 -0.22
CA VAL A 44 9.84 -10.90 -0.30
C VAL A 44 10.97 -10.59 0.66
N TYR A 45 11.14 -11.43 1.69
CA TYR A 45 12.12 -11.23 2.75
C TYR A 45 12.82 -12.55 3.05
N MET A 46 14.15 -12.53 2.99
CA MET A 46 15.01 -13.71 3.20
C MET A 46 14.63 -14.87 2.25
N GLY A 47 14.41 -14.58 0.97
CA GLY A 47 14.10 -15.57 -0.05
C GLY A 47 12.66 -16.09 -0.02
N LYS A 48 11.81 -15.63 0.92
CA LYS A 48 10.42 -16.08 1.06
C LYS A 48 9.44 -14.96 0.77
N GLU A 49 8.41 -15.28 -0.02
CA GLU A 49 7.31 -14.39 -0.35
C GLU A 49 6.19 -14.45 0.69
N TYR A 50 5.74 -13.28 1.13
CA TYR A 50 4.62 -13.09 2.06
C TYR A 50 3.56 -12.19 1.41
N LYS A 51 2.31 -12.65 1.38
CA LYS A 51 1.15 -11.92 0.83
C LYS A 51 0.23 -11.48 1.96
N LEU A 52 0.27 -10.20 2.29
CA LEU A 52 -0.47 -9.61 3.40
C LEU A 52 -1.60 -8.72 2.93
N ARG A 53 -2.68 -8.66 3.70
CA ARG A 53 -3.85 -7.84 3.40
C ARG A 53 -4.23 -6.98 4.59
N ILE A 54 -4.05 -7.48 5.81
CA ILE A 54 -4.44 -6.81 7.06
C ILE A 54 -3.23 -6.46 7.92
N ILE A 55 -2.26 -7.37 8.05
CA ILE A 55 -1.09 -7.12 8.90
C ILE A 55 -0.14 -6.13 8.18
N PRO A 56 0.36 -5.08 8.87
CA PRO A 56 1.32 -4.16 8.27
C PRO A 56 2.57 -4.87 7.72
N SER A 57 3.07 -4.41 6.57
CA SER A 57 4.25 -4.95 5.88
C SER A 57 5.55 -4.77 6.68
N ALA A 58 5.53 -3.91 7.70
CA ALA A 58 6.63 -3.69 8.64
C ALA A 58 6.89 -4.87 9.61
N PHE A 59 6.21 -6.01 9.44
CA PHE A 59 6.41 -7.21 10.27
C PHE A 59 7.87 -7.70 10.31
N VAL A 60 8.64 -7.40 9.27
CA VAL A 60 10.07 -7.73 9.15
C VAL A 60 10.92 -7.01 10.20
N ASN A 61 10.50 -5.85 10.70
CA ASN A 61 11.14 -5.22 11.85
C ASN A 61 10.52 -5.78 13.15
N LEU A 62 11.27 -6.63 13.85
CA LEU A 62 10.85 -7.27 15.11
C LEU A 62 10.63 -6.28 16.26
N LYS A 63 11.20 -5.08 16.16
CA LYS A 63 11.07 -4.01 17.15
C LYS A 63 9.80 -3.17 16.98
N ALA A 64 9.16 -3.23 15.81
CA ALA A 64 8.00 -2.41 15.48
C ALA A 64 6.73 -2.93 16.18
N ARG A 65 5.95 -2.02 16.77
CA ARG A 65 4.55 -2.27 17.10
C ARG A 65 3.72 -2.20 15.83
N LEU A 66 2.97 -3.24 15.52
CA LEU A 66 2.15 -3.36 14.32
C LEU A 66 0.69 -3.06 14.68
N LEU A 67 0.05 -2.11 14.02
CA LEU A 67 -1.29 -1.63 14.39
C LEU A 67 -2.24 -1.63 13.18
N ILE A 68 -3.50 -1.94 13.44
CA ILE A 68 -4.60 -1.85 12.46
C ILE A 68 -5.49 -0.68 12.85
N ALA A 69 -5.58 0.30 11.96
CA ALA A 69 -6.19 1.59 12.20
C ALA A 69 -7.71 1.53 12.52
N PRO A 70 -8.27 2.51 13.24
CA PRO A 70 -9.71 2.61 13.46
C PRO A 70 -10.50 2.72 12.16
N GLY A 71 -9.95 3.40 11.15
CA GLY A 71 -10.57 3.53 9.82
C GLY A 71 -10.58 2.24 8.98
N ALA A 72 -9.82 1.21 9.37
CA ALA A 72 -9.70 -0.01 8.59
C ALA A 72 -10.98 -0.89 8.64
N ASN A 73 -11.09 -1.81 7.67
CA ASN A 73 -12.06 -2.90 7.69
C ASN A 73 -11.32 -4.25 7.84
N LEU A 74 -11.62 -4.99 8.90
CA LEU A 74 -10.97 -6.25 9.25
C LEU A 74 -11.87 -7.44 8.89
N ARG A 75 -11.27 -8.50 8.35
CA ARG A 75 -11.90 -9.81 8.19
C ARG A 75 -11.13 -10.84 9.01
N THR A 76 -11.79 -11.48 9.96
CA THR A 76 -11.12 -12.24 11.03
C THR A 76 -10.42 -13.49 10.50
N ASP A 77 -11.02 -14.22 9.56
CA ASP A 77 -10.40 -15.34 8.85
C ASP A 77 -9.04 -14.97 8.22
N VAL A 78 -8.94 -13.76 7.65
CA VAL A 78 -7.71 -13.25 7.04
C VAL A 78 -6.69 -12.88 8.08
N PHE A 79 -7.12 -12.20 9.15
CA PHE A 79 -6.26 -11.82 10.27
C PHE A 79 -5.59 -13.05 10.89
N TRP A 80 -6.37 -14.07 11.25
CA TRP A 80 -5.85 -15.29 11.86
C TRP A 80 -4.92 -16.07 10.93
N ARG A 81 -5.27 -16.17 9.64
CA ARG A 81 -4.42 -16.81 8.64
C ARG A 81 -3.08 -16.09 8.49
N GLU A 82 -3.08 -14.75 8.43
CA GLU A 82 -1.86 -13.97 8.30
C GLU A 82 -0.97 -14.10 9.55
N LEU A 83 -1.56 -14.14 10.76
CA LEU A 83 -0.81 -14.43 11.98
C LEU A 83 -0.14 -15.81 11.95
N SER A 84 -0.84 -16.84 11.47
CA SER A 84 -0.27 -18.18 11.32
C SER A 84 0.91 -18.19 10.35
N VAL A 85 0.79 -17.51 9.21
CA VAL A 85 1.85 -17.41 8.19
C VAL A 85 3.08 -16.66 8.71
N LEU A 86 2.87 -15.70 9.63
CA LEU A 86 3.92 -14.85 10.21
C LEU A 86 4.40 -15.33 11.60
N SER A 87 4.12 -16.57 11.99
CA SER A 87 4.49 -17.13 13.29
C SER A 87 5.99 -17.02 13.63
N GLY A 88 6.88 -17.04 12.62
CA GLY A 88 8.33 -16.86 12.80
C GLY A 88 8.80 -15.44 13.15
N PHE A 89 7.90 -14.45 13.18
CA PHE A 89 8.23 -13.03 13.38
C PHE A 89 7.69 -12.45 14.70
N ALA A 90 7.19 -13.30 15.61
CA ALA A 90 6.58 -12.90 16.86
C ALA A 90 5.55 -11.76 16.65
N VAL A 91 4.69 -11.88 15.62
CA VAL A 91 3.72 -10.82 15.28
C VAL A 91 2.59 -10.79 16.30
N LYS A 92 2.19 -11.94 16.85
CA LYS A 92 1.06 -12.07 17.78
C LYS A 92 1.25 -11.22 19.03
N GLU A 93 2.48 -11.08 19.51
CA GLU A 93 2.85 -10.38 20.74
C GLU A 93 2.85 -8.84 20.59
N ARG A 94 2.86 -8.34 19.35
CA ARG A 94 3.09 -6.92 19.03
C ARG A 94 2.18 -6.41 17.91
N ILE A 95 1.13 -7.16 17.57
CA ILE A 95 0.00 -6.73 16.73
C ILE A 95 -1.12 -6.16 17.62
N GLY A 96 -1.85 -5.18 17.11
CA GLY A 96 -2.93 -4.51 17.83
C GLY A 96 -3.99 -4.04 16.86
N VAL A 97 -5.24 -4.14 17.27
CA VAL A 97 -6.40 -3.77 16.47
C VAL A 97 -7.13 -2.65 17.20
N ASP A 98 -7.40 -1.55 16.52
CA ASP A 98 -8.20 -0.50 17.13
C ASP A 98 -9.63 -1.00 17.42
N LYS A 99 -10.14 -0.68 18.60
CA LYS A 99 -11.51 -1.00 19.04
C LYS A 99 -12.61 -0.56 18.04
N HIS A 100 -12.35 0.48 17.25
CA HIS A 100 -13.27 1.04 16.25
C HIS A 100 -13.07 0.50 14.83
N CYS A 101 -12.15 -0.44 14.62
CA CYS A 101 -12.00 -1.12 13.34
C CYS A 101 -13.29 -1.88 13.00
N SER A 102 -13.86 -1.64 11.83
CA SER A 102 -15.13 -2.27 11.42
C SER A 102 -14.93 -3.68 10.87
N ILE A 103 -15.89 -4.56 11.08
CA ILE A 103 -15.80 -5.97 10.72
C ILE A 103 -16.48 -6.26 9.38
N ILE A 104 -15.78 -7.00 8.53
CA ILE A 104 -16.33 -7.59 7.31
C ILE A 104 -16.90 -8.97 7.68
N GLU A 105 -18.22 -9.06 7.67
CA GLU A 105 -18.95 -10.30 7.94
C GLU A 105 -19.15 -11.13 6.65
N PRO A 106 -19.39 -12.46 6.76
CA PRO A 106 -19.67 -13.32 5.61
C PRO A 106 -20.80 -12.81 4.71
N ARG A 107 -21.86 -12.24 5.31
CA ARG A 107 -22.98 -11.64 4.56
C ARG A 107 -22.55 -10.55 3.58
N HIS A 108 -21.51 -9.77 3.91
CA HIS A 108 -20.98 -8.73 3.03
C HIS A 108 -20.28 -9.34 1.81
N VAL A 109 -19.55 -10.44 2.03
CA VAL A 109 -18.86 -11.18 0.96
C VAL A 109 -19.89 -11.78 0.01
N ASP A 110 -20.91 -12.45 0.55
CA ASP A 110 -21.99 -13.08 -0.22
C ASP A 110 -22.77 -12.05 -1.04
N GLU A 111 -23.07 -10.89 -0.45
CA GLU A 111 -23.75 -9.79 -1.13
C GLU A 111 -22.93 -9.27 -2.33
N GLU A 112 -21.64 -9.01 -2.13
CA GLU A 112 -20.75 -8.54 -3.19
C GLU A 112 -20.61 -9.58 -4.32
N GLN A 113 -20.58 -10.87 -3.97
CA GLN A 113 -20.50 -11.97 -4.93
C GLN A 113 -21.77 -12.13 -5.78
N ARG A 114 -22.94 -11.93 -5.18
CA ARG A 114 -24.25 -12.04 -5.86
C ARG A 114 -24.58 -10.82 -6.72
N SER A 115 -23.97 -9.67 -6.45
CA SER A 115 -24.17 -8.46 -7.25
C SER A 115 -23.50 -8.60 -8.61
N GLU A 116 -24.29 -8.76 -9.69
CA GLU A 116 -23.77 -8.77 -11.05
C GLU A 116 -23.08 -7.45 -11.42
N TYR A 117 -23.61 -6.33 -10.94
CA TYR A 117 -23.01 -5.01 -11.17
C TYR A 117 -21.60 -4.92 -10.56
N LEU A 118 -21.43 -5.24 -9.28
CA LEU A 118 -20.13 -5.15 -8.63
C LEU A 118 -19.15 -6.20 -9.17
N SER A 119 -19.61 -7.43 -9.36
CA SER A 119 -18.75 -8.54 -9.78
C SER A 119 -18.36 -8.50 -11.26
N LYS A 120 -19.30 -8.20 -12.17
CA LYS A 120 -19.06 -8.23 -13.63
C LYS A 120 -18.72 -6.85 -14.19
N LYS A 121 -19.45 -5.79 -13.81
CA LYS A 121 -19.27 -4.45 -14.40
C LYS A 121 -18.11 -3.69 -13.77
N ILE A 122 -18.01 -3.67 -12.45
CA ILE A 122 -16.89 -3.02 -11.76
C ILE A 122 -15.67 -3.93 -11.72
N GLY A 123 -15.89 -5.24 -11.54
CA GLY A 123 -14.82 -6.22 -11.38
C GLY A 123 -14.24 -6.20 -9.96
N SER A 124 -15.11 -6.12 -8.96
CA SER A 124 -14.74 -6.03 -7.55
C SER A 124 -13.92 -7.23 -7.06
N THR A 125 -13.29 -7.10 -5.89
CA THR A 125 -12.43 -8.16 -5.32
C THR A 125 -13.21 -9.30 -4.65
N LYS A 126 -14.53 -9.15 -4.51
CA LYS A 126 -15.44 -10.11 -3.85
C LYS A 126 -15.03 -10.39 -2.41
N GLN A 127 -14.56 -9.36 -1.71
CA GLN A 127 -14.07 -9.47 -0.33
C GLN A 127 -15.02 -8.87 0.71
N GLY A 128 -16.18 -8.34 0.31
CA GLY A 128 -17.20 -7.75 1.17
C GLY A 128 -16.93 -6.29 1.55
N VAL A 129 -15.96 -5.63 0.93
CA VAL A 129 -15.48 -4.31 1.40
C VAL A 129 -16.53 -3.23 1.17
N GLY A 130 -17.14 -3.17 -0.02
CA GLY A 130 -18.14 -2.15 -0.33
C GLY A 130 -19.37 -2.25 0.58
N ALA A 131 -19.89 -3.47 0.79
CA ALA A 131 -21.02 -3.71 1.67
C ALA A 131 -20.67 -3.39 3.15
N ALA A 132 -19.49 -3.78 3.63
CA ALA A 132 -19.04 -3.45 4.99
C ALA A 132 -18.88 -1.93 5.20
N VAL A 133 -18.34 -1.21 4.21
CA VAL A 133 -18.23 0.25 4.26
C VAL A 133 -19.61 0.92 4.26
N ARG A 134 -20.56 0.43 3.44
CA ARG A 134 -21.95 0.90 3.49
C ARG A 134 -22.53 0.74 4.89
N ASP A 135 -22.41 -0.43 5.50
CA ASP A 135 -22.95 -0.71 6.83
C ASP A 135 -22.29 0.18 7.90
N ARG A 136 -20.99 0.50 7.75
CA ARG A 136 -20.29 1.47 8.62
C ARG A 136 -20.86 2.89 8.46
N VAL A 137 -21.10 3.34 7.23
CA VAL A 137 -21.71 4.65 6.94
C VAL A 137 -23.13 4.73 7.53
N MET A 138 -23.89 3.63 7.43
CA MET A 138 -25.24 3.50 8.00
C MET A 138 -25.24 3.28 9.52
N ARG A 139 -24.07 3.17 10.16
CA ARG A 139 -23.86 3.01 11.61
C ARG A 139 -24.47 1.71 12.17
N ILE A 140 -24.46 0.65 11.36
CA ILE A 140 -24.94 -0.69 11.74
C ILE A 140 -23.86 -1.76 11.68
N ALA A 141 -22.64 -1.41 11.24
CA ALA A 141 -21.51 -2.35 11.22
C ALA A 141 -21.07 -2.76 12.63
N ARG A 142 -20.74 -4.04 12.81
CA ARG A 142 -19.99 -4.52 13.98
C ARG A 142 -18.57 -3.97 13.98
N LEU A 143 -18.03 -3.75 15.17
CA LEU A 143 -16.68 -3.26 15.39
C LEU A 143 -15.81 -4.33 16.08
N ALA A 144 -14.49 -4.17 16.05
CA ALA A 144 -13.54 -5.12 16.62
C ALA A 144 -13.77 -5.35 18.11
N LYS A 145 -14.15 -4.31 18.87
CA LYS A 145 -14.52 -4.44 20.29
C LYS A 145 -15.74 -5.33 20.55
N ASP A 146 -16.56 -5.59 19.54
CA ASP A 146 -17.77 -6.42 19.65
C ASP A 146 -17.48 -7.92 19.37
N LEU A 147 -16.21 -8.29 19.20
CA LEU A 147 -15.75 -9.65 18.96
C LEU A 147 -14.85 -10.12 20.11
N GLU A 148 -15.33 -11.09 20.90
CA GLU A 148 -14.57 -11.65 22.04
C GLU A 148 -13.22 -12.25 21.58
N GLU A 149 -13.16 -12.85 20.40
CA GLU A 149 -11.93 -13.44 19.84
C GLU A 149 -10.82 -12.41 19.58
N LEU A 150 -11.14 -11.12 19.48
CA LEU A 150 -10.15 -10.04 19.29
C LEU A 150 -9.75 -9.36 20.59
N ARG A 151 -10.35 -9.72 21.74
CA ARG A 151 -10.21 -9.02 23.02
C ARG A 151 -8.76 -8.74 23.41
N ASP A 152 -7.89 -9.73 23.28
CA ASP A 152 -6.46 -9.63 23.66
C ASP A 152 -5.64 -8.73 22.72
N PHE A 153 -6.19 -8.38 21.56
CA PHE A 153 -5.53 -7.54 20.56
C PHE A 153 -6.06 -6.10 20.55
N ILE A 154 -7.14 -5.81 21.27
CA ILE A 154 -7.76 -4.49 21.26
C ILE A 154 -6.86 -3.45 21.90
N VAL A 155 -6.60 -2.36 21.18
CA VAL A 155 -5.83 -1.20 21.64
C VAL A 155 -6.49 0.11 21.19
N ASP A 156 -5.98 1.22 21.69
CA ASP A 156 -6.26 2.56 21.16
C ASP A 156 -5.10 2.96 20.24
N VAL A 157 -5.29 2.85 18.92
CA VAL A 157 -4.22 3.07 17.95
C VAL A 157 -3.78 4.53 17.91
N PRO A 158 -4.70 5.53 17.85
CA PRO A 158 -4.31 6.93 17.92
C PRO A 158 -3.45 7.24 19.14
N GLU A 159 -3.84 6.77 20.34
CA GLU A 159 -3.05 7.00 21.56
C GLU A 159 -1.62 6.44 21.44
N ILE A 160 -1.46 5.22 20.93
CA ILE A 160 -0.12 4.62 20.75
C ILE A 160 0.71 5.41 19.74
N VAL A 161 0.10 5.84 18.63
CA VAL A 161 0.76 6.64 17.60
C VAL A 161 1.23 7.97 18.18
N HIS A 162 0.35 8.73 18.82
CA HIS A 162 0.69 10.03 19.40
C HIS A 162 1.69 9.91 20.54
N SER A 163 1.61 8.86 21.37
CA SER A 163 2.63 8.57 22.40
C SER A 163 4.01 8.33 21.79
N ALA A 164 4.09 7.64 20.65
CA ALA A 164 5.35 7.41 19.95
C ALA A 164 5.89 8.71 19.33
N LEU A 165 5.04 9.52 18.70
CA LEU A 165 5.42 10.82 18.13
C LEU A 165 5.94 11.78 19.20
N ASN A 166 5.26 11.87 20.35
CA ASN A 166 5.68 12.70 21.49
C ASN A 166 7.04 12.28 22.07
N LYS A 167 7.42 11.00 21.91
CA LYS A 167 8.73 10.46 22.29
C LYS A 167 9.79 10.60 21.18
N GLY A 168 9.45 11.23 20.06
CA GLY A 168 10.33 11.37 18.90
C GLY A 168 10.57 10.05 18.15
N LEU A 169 9.79 9.01 18.41
CA LEU A 169 9.99 7.70 17.78
C LEU A 169 9.47 7.71 16.32
N PRO A 170 10.13 7.02 15.38
CA PRO A 170 9.66 6.92 14.00
C PRO A 170 8.36 6.13 13.88
N VAL A 171 7.38 6.72 13.18
CA VAL A 171 6.07 6.13 12.91
C VAL A 171 5.86 6.02 11.39
N LEU A 172 5.37 4.87 10.94
CA LEU A 172 5.04 4.60 9.55
C LEU A 172 3.54 4.35 9.38
N ILE A 173 2.89 5.04 8.46
CA ILE A 173 1.51 4.74 8.06
C ILE A 173 1.50 4.14 6.66
N GLU A 174 0.98 2.93 6.56
CA GLU A 174 0.90 2.14 5.34
C GLU A 174 -0.51 2.21 4.75
N GLY A 175 -0.63 2.97 3.66
CA GLY A 175 -1.87 3.18 2.93
C GLY A 175 -2.26 2.03 1.99
N THR A 176 -3.57 1.98 1.68
CA THR A 176 -4.13 1.23 0.55
C THR A 176 -5.23 2.09 -0.09
N GLN A 177 -5.58 1.97 -1.36
CA GLN A 177 -4.95 1.27 -2.48
C GLN A 177 -3.98 2.22 -3.20
N GLY A 178 -4.26 2.62 -4.45
CA GLY A 178 -3.55 3.67 -5.16
C GLY A 178 -4.47 4.87 -5.39
N THR A 179 -3.88 6.03 -5.71
CA THR A 179 -4.57 7.33 -5.82
C THR A 179 -5.78 7.28 -6.75
N PHE A 180 -5.69 6.62 -7.91
CA PHE A 180 -6.80 6.60 -8.89
C PHE A 180 -7.83 5.50 -8.67
N LEU A 181 -7.70 4.76 -7.56
CA LEU A 181 -8.79 3.96 -6.98
C LEU A 181 -9.52 4.70 -5.86
N SER A 182 -9.17 5.96 -5.56
CA SER A 182 -9.93 6.82 -4.65
C SER A 182 -11.40 6.91 -5.08
N LEU A 183 -12.31 6.81 -4.12
CA LEU A 183 -13.74 7.03 -4.32
C LEU A 183 -14.06 8.42 -4.89
N TYR A 184 -13.25 9.43 -4.56
CA TYR A 184 -13.50 10.83 -4.93
C TYR A 184 -12.63 11.29 -6.10
N HIS A 185 -11.39 10.83 -6.15
CA HIS A 185 -10.38 11.34 -7.09
C HIS A 185 -9.96 10.33 -8.15
N GLY A 186 -10.55 9.14 -8.11
CA GLY A 186 -10.31 8.06 -9.07
C GLY A 186 -11.29 8.05 -10.23
N THR A 187 -11.25 6.94 -10.97
CA THR A 187 -12.07 6.73 -12.18
C THR A 187 -13.47 6.20 -11.87
N TYR A 188 -14.23 6.90 -11.02
CA TYR A 188 -15.57 6.48 -10.59
C TYR A 188 -16.46 6.12 -11.80
N PRO A 189 -17.20 5.00 -11.78
CA PRO A 189 -17.45 4.10 -10.65
C PRO A 189 -16.41 2.98 -10.45
N TYR A 190 -15.34 2.93 -11.24
CA TYR A 190 -14.34 1.87 -11.22
C TYR A 190 -13.24 2.12 -10.17
N VAL A 191 -13.67 2.30 -8.93
CA VAL A 191 -12.85 2.71 -7.78
C VAL A 191 -13.13 1.81 -6.59
N THR A 192 -12.37 1.99 -5.50
CA THR A 192 -12.72 1.37 -4.22
C THR A 192 -13.84 2.15 -3.53
N SER A 193 -14.25 1.68 -2.35
CA SER A 193 -15.36 2.24 -1.57
C SER A 193 -14.93 3.36 -0.61
N ARG A 194 -13.72 3.90 -0.77
CA ARG A 194 -13.16 4.96 0.09
C ARG A 194 -12.12 5.79 -0.65
N ASP A 195 -11.77 6.94 -0.08
CA ASP A 195 -10.61 7.67 -0.53
C ASP A 195 -9.31 6.94 -0.16
N THR A 196 -8.27 7.12 -0.97
CA THR A 196 -6.99 6.42 -0.88
C THR A 196 -5.80 7.40 -0.83
N THR A 197 -6.07 8.70 -0.71
CA THR A 197 -5.05 9.74 -0.59
C THR A 197 -4.35 9.72 0.77
N ALA A 198 -3.20 10.40 0.87
CA ALA A 198 -2.46 10.57 2.11
C ALA A 198 -3.34 11.13 3.24
N SER A 199 -4.18 12.13 2.93
CA SER A 199 -5.12 12.73 3.91
C SER A 199 -6.12 11.72 4.45
N ALA A 200 -6.71 10.90 3.58
CA ALA A 200 -7.64 9.85 4.01
C ALA A 200 -6.94 8.78 4.85
N VAL A 201 -5.75 8.36 4.44
CA VAL A 201 -4.92 7.40 5.19
C VAL A 201 -4.57 7.95 6.59
N CYS A 202 -4.25 9.24 6.71
CA CYS A 202 -4.03 9.87 8.02
C CYS A 202 -5.31 9.91 8.86
N SER A 203 -6.44 10.28 8.25
CA SER A 203 -7.75 10.27 8.92
C SER A 203 -8.13 8.89 9.43
N GLU A 204 -7.82 7.83 8.68
CA GLU A 204 -8.06 6.45 9.11
C GLU A 204 -7.21 6.04 10.29
N ALA A 205 -5.95 6.49 10.34
CA ALA A 205 -4.99 6.19 11.40
C ALA A 205 -5.18 7.04 12.67
N GLY A 206 -5.99 8.11 12.61
CA GLY A 206 -6.18 9.05 13.72
C GLY A 206 -5.04 10.06 13.88
N VAL A 207 -4.43 10.47 12.76
CA VAL A 207 -3.30 11.41 12.71
C VAL A 207 -3.74 12.72 12.08
N GLY A 208 -3.37 13.84 12.71
CA GLY A 208 -3.65 15.16 12.18
C GLY A 208 -2.72 15.52 11.02
N PRO A 209 -3.15 16.35 10.05
CA PRO A 209 -2.32 16.70 8.90
C PRO A 209 -1.04 17.46 9.28
N LYS A 210 -1.00 18.11 10.46
CA LYS A 210 0.19 18.83 10.96
C LYS A 210 1.27 17.91 11.53
N ASP A 211 0.92 16.66 11.80
CA ASP A 211 1.86 15.68 12.38
C ASP A 211 2.62 14.90 11.29
N VAL A 212 2.27 15.09 10.01
CA VAL A 212 2.89 14.40 8.87
C VAL A 212 4.17 15.12 8.47
N ASP A 213 5.30 14.42 8.60
CA ASP A 213 6.60 14.93 8.15
C ASP A 213 6.87 14.59 6.68
N GLU A 214 6.51 13.37 6.28
CA GLU A 214 6.84 12.83 4.96
C GLU A 214 5.66 12.11 4.31
N VAL A 215 5.51 12.30 3.00
CA VAL A 215 4.60 11.52 2.16
C VAL A 215 5.41 10.88 1.03
N VAL A 216 5.62 9.58 1.14
CA VAL A 216 6.29 8.75 0.13
C VAL A 216 5.25 8.25 -0.86
N LEU A 217 5.29 8.80 -2.08
CA LEU A 217 4.44 8.35 -3.18
C LEU A 217 5.12 7.21 -3.92
N VAL A 218 4.54 6.01 -3.84
CA VAL A 218 5.06 4.84 -4.53
C VAL A 218 4.52 4.82 -5.96
N LEU A 219 5.45 4.93 -6.92
CA LEU A 219 5.19 4.83 -8.35
C LEU A 219 5.85 3.57 -8.88
N LYS A 220 5.16 2.88 -9.77
CA LYS A 220 5.71 1.77 -10.52
C LYS A 220 6.21 2.28 -11.86
N ALA A 221 7.29 1.71 -12.39
CA ALA A 221 7.92 2.13 -13.64
C ALA A 221 7.00 2.03 -14.89
N TYR A 222 5.80 1.44 -14.73
CA TYR A 222 4.71 1.37 -15.70
C TYR A 222 3.39 1.27 -14.91
N VAL A 223 2.27 1.55 -15.56
CA VAL A 223 0.96 1.57 -14.91
C VAL A 223 0.28 0.22 -15.06
N THR A 224 -0.28 -0.30 -13.97
CA THR A 224 -1.09 -1.51 -13.98
C THR A 224 -2.47 -1.27 -13.41
N ARG A 225 -3.47 -2.02 -13.91
CA ARG A 225 -4.85 -1.96 -13.43
C ARG A 225 -5.47 -3.35 -13.37
N VAL A 226 -6.21 -3.63 -12.29
CA VAL A 226 -7.02 -4.85 -12.14
C VAL A 226 -8.49 -4.50 -12.29
N GLY A 227 -9.22 -5.32 -13.04
CA GLY A 227 -10.65 -5.15 -13.26
C GLY A 227 -10.97 -4.17 -14.39
N ALA A 228 -12.23 -3.73 -14.42
CA ALA A 228 -12.73 -2.84 -15.47
C ALA A 228 -12.29 -1.38 -15.25
N GLY A 229 -12.72 -0.51 -16.16
CA GLY A 229 -12.51 0.94 -16.14
C GLY A 229 -11.38 1.40 -17.07
N PRO A 230 -11.26 2.70 -17.32
CA PRO A 230 -10.36 3.23 -18.35
C PRO A 230 -8.88 3.08 -17.97
N LEU A 231 -8.04 2.71 -18.92
CA LEU A 231 -6.59 2.75 -18.78
C LEU A 231 -6.04 3.37 -20.07
N GLU A 232 -5.62 4.63 -19.98
CA GLU A 232 -5.05 5.34 -21.12
C GLU A 232 -3.70 4.72 -21.50
N GLY A 233 -3.47 4.51 -22.79
CA GLY A 233 -2.24 3.87 -23.29
C GLY A 233 -2.12 2.39 -22.92
N GLU A 234 -3.24 1.70 -22.71
CA GLU A 234 -3.26 0.25 -22.48
C GLU A 234 -2.63 -0.50 -23.66
N LEU A 235 -1.67 -1.37 -23.33
CA LEU A 235 -0.98 -2.23 -24.27
C LEU A 235 -1.80 -3.49 -24.57
N SER A 236 -1.63 -4.04 -25.76
CA SER A 236 -2.17 -5.36 -26.11
C SER A 236 -1.52 -6.47 -25.28
N PRO A 237 -2.21 -7.60 -25.03
CA PRO A 237 -1.62 -8.75 -24.34
C PRO A 237 -0.30 -9.24 -24.96
N GLU A 238 -0.19 -9.16 -26.29
CA GLU A 238 1.01 -9.51 -27.05
C GLU A 238 2.18 -8.58 -26.71
N GLU A 239 1.98 -7.26 -26.73
CA GLU A 239 3.00 -6.27 -26.34
C GLU A 239 3.43 -6.42 -24.88
N VAL A 240 2.49 -6.75 -23.98
CA VAL A 240 2.80 -7.01 -22.57
C VAL A 240 3.69 -8.24 -22.42
N ALA A 241 3.40 -9.30 -23.18
CA ALA A 241 4.20 -10.53 -23.16
C ALA A 241 5.60 -10.32 -23.74
N GLU A 242 5.71 -9.64 -24.89
CA GLU A 242 6.98 -9.31 -25.53
C GLU A 242 7.89 -8.46 -24.63
N ARG A 243 7.29 -7.57 -23.82
CA ARG A 243 8.01 -6.74 -22.84
C ARG A 243 8.28 -7.44 -21.50
N GLY A 244 7.79 -8.66 -21.30
CA GLY A 244 7.94 -9.38 -20.04
C GLY A 244 7.20 -8.75 -18.85
N LEU A 245 6.13 -7.99 -19.10
CA LEU A 245 5.39 -7.22 -18.08
C LEU A 245 4.12 -7.92 -17.56
N VAL A 246 3.96 -9.21 -17.87
CA VAL A 246 2.80 -10.00 -17.44
C VAL A 246 2.77 -10.12 -15.91
N GLU A 247 1.66 -9.72 -15.32
CA GLU A 247 1.46 -9.78 -13.87
C GLU A 247 0.04 -10.20 -13.47
N TYR A 248 -0.07 -10.76 -12.27
CA TYR A 248 -1.33 -11.23 -11.71
C TYR A 248 -1.62 -10.56 -10.35
N GLY A 249 -2.88 -10.25 -10.10
CA GLY A 249 -3.31 -9.61 -8.86
C GLY A 249 -3.20 -10.53 -7.65
N THR A 250 -2.56 -10.07 -6.58
CA THR A 250 -2.30 -10.84 -5.34
C THR A 250 -3.56 -11.41 -4.69
N VAL A 251 -4.68 -10.69 -4.74
CA VAL A 251 -5.95 -11.09 -4.10
C VAL A 251 -6.82 -11.93 -5.02
N THR A 252 -7.02 -11.48 -6.27
CA THR A 252 -7.99 -12.08 -7.18
C THR A 252 -7.39 -13.11 -8.15
N GLY A 253 -6.07 -13.17 -8.30
CA GLY A 253 -5.38 -14.01 -9.29
C GLY A 253 -5.56 -13.59 -10.76
N ARG A 254 -6.39 -12.58 -11.05
CA ARG A 254 -6.63 -12.05 -12.40
C ARG A 254 -5.38 -11.39 -13.01
N PRO A 255 -5.18 -11.48 -14.35
CA PRO A 255 -4.13 -10.73 -15.03
C PRO A 255 -4.35 -9.22 -14.87
N ARG A 256 -3.24 -8.49 -14.77
CA ARG A 256 -3.21 -7.02 -14.75
C ARG A 256 -3.15 -6.49 -16.17
N ARG A 257 -4.00 -5.51 -16.45
CA ARG A 257 -3.89 -4.65 -17.63
C ARG A 257 -2.70 -3.71 -17.44
N VAL A 258 -1.95 -3.44 -18.50
CA VAL A 258 -0.67 -2.72 -18.43
C VAL A 258 -0.69 -1.54 -19.41
N ALA A 259 -0.15 -0.41 -18.98
CA ALA A 259 0.16 0.75 -19.81
C ALA A 259 1.57 1.25 -19.47
N LEU A 260 2.19 2.01 -20.36
CA LEU A 260 3.47 2.66 -20.07
C LEU A 260 3.32 3.70 -18.94
N PHE A 261 4.45 4.20 -18.43
CA PHE A 261 4.44 5.24 -17.41
C PHE A 261 3.66 6.47 -17.88
N ASN A 262 2.81 7.03 -17.01
CA ASN A 262 1.97 8.17 -17.34
C ASN A 262 2.31 9.34 -16.41
N PHE A 263 3.01 10.35 -16.96
CA PHE A 263 3.46 11.52 -16.22
C PHE A 263 2.30 12.40 -15.74
N GLU A 264 1.21 12.51 -16.49
CA GLU A 264 0.05 13.32 -16.09
C GLU A 264 -0.67 12.72 -14.88
N LEU A 265 -0.84 11.39 -14.85
CA LEU A 265 -1.32 10.67 -13.67
C LEU A 265 -0.36 10.86 -12.49
N ALA A 266 0.95 10.76 -12.72
CA ALA A 266 1.94 10.93 -11.65
C ALA A 266 1.94 12.36 -11.07
N LYS A 267 1.90 13.41 -11.92
CA LYS A 267 1.78 14.82 -11.49
C LYS A 267 0.52 15.06 -10.66
N ARG A 268 -0.62 14.53 -11.13
CA ARG A 268 -1.89 14.61 -10.42
C ARG A 268 -1.82 13.90 -9.07
N ALA A 269 -1.17 12.75 -8.99
CA ALA A 269 -0.99 12.01 -7.74
C ALA A 269 -0.07 12.74 -6.75
N VAL A 270 1.02 13.35 -7.22
CA VAL A 270 1.88 14.23 -6.39
C VAL A 270 1.06 15.38 -5.81
N MET A 271 0.27 16.05 -6.65
CA MET A 271 -0.57 17.18 -6.24
C MET A 271 -1.62 16.78 -5.19
N LEU A 272 -2.38 15.70 -5.42
CA LEU A 272 -3.45 15.26 -4.51
C LEU A 272 -2.94 14.84 -3.14
N ASN A 273 -1.70 14.36 -3.06
CA ASN A 273 -1.16 13.78 -1.85
C ASN A 273 -0.11 14.65 -1.16
N SER A 274 0.26 15.78 -1.76
CA SER A 274 1.38 16.60 -1.29
C SER A 274 2.65 15.77 -1.10
N ALA A 275 2.95 14.89 -2.06
CA ALA A 275 4.09 13.98 -1.97
C ALA A 275 5.39 14.75 -1.72
N THR A 276 6.17 14.33 -0.75
CA THR A 276 7.48 14.92 -0.42
C THR A 276 8.60 14.25 -1.21
N GLN A 277 8.43 12.97 -1.52
CA GLN A 277 9.40 12.15 -2.24
C GLN A 277 8.72 10.99 -2.99
N ILE A 278 9.40 10.46 -4.00
CA ILE A 278 8.95 9.32 -4.81
C ILE A 278 9.75 8.07 -4.43
N ALA A 279 9.03 6.94 -4.35
CA ALA A 279 9.63 5.61 -4.37
C ALA A 279 9.28 4.93 -5.70
N LEU A 280 10.26 4.75 -6.58
CA LEU A 280 10.08 4.14 -7.90
C LEU A 280 10.33 2.63 -7.82
N THR A 281 9.39 1.82 -8.28
CA THR A 281 9.50 0.36 -8.24
C THR A 281 9.50 -0.26 -9.62
N ARG A 282 10.01 -1.51 -9.70
CA ARG A 282 9.97 -2.35 -10.91
C ARG A 282 10.82 -1.81 -12.06
N VAL A 283 11.89 -1.08 -11.77
CA VAL A 283 12.84 -0.66 -12.81
C VAL A 283 13.55 -1.86 -13.43
N ASP A 284 13.73 -2.94 -12.66
CA ASP A 284 14.26 -4.24 -13.12
C ASP A 284 13.36 -4.93 -14.15
N SER A 285 12.09 -4.55 -14.23
CA SER A 285 11.17 -5.05 -15.26
C SER A 285 11.28 -4.28 -16.56
N LEU A 286 11.76 -3.03 -16.52
CA LEU A 286 12.10 -2.27 -17.72
C LEU A 286 13.50 -2.64 -18.24
N ASP A 287 14.43 -2.90 -17.32
CA ASP A 287 15.80 -3.30 -17.63
C ASP A 287 16.28 -4.40 -16.66
N PRO A 288 16.26 -5.68 -17.08
CA PRO A 288 16.69 -6.80 -16.25
C PRO A 288 18.14 -6.72 -15.77
N THR A 289 19.01 -5.94 -16.44
CA THR A 289 20.40 -5.73 -16.01
C THR A 289 20.49 -4.93 -14.72
N CYS A 290 19.45 -4.16 -14.38
CA CYS A 290 19.38 -3.39 -13.14
C CYS A 290 18.98 -4.24 -11.93
N ARG A 291 18.74 -5.55 -12.09
CA ARG A 291 18.22 -6.40 -11.02
C ARG A 291 19.18 -6.48 -9.82
N SER A 292 18.64 -6.29 -8.62
CA SER A 292 19.35 -6.36 -7.33
C SER A 292 20.52 -5.38 -7.18
N ILE A 293 20.62 -4.35 -8.05
CA ILE A 293 21.56 -3.25 -7.90
C ILE A 293 21.17 -2.38 -6.69
N ARG A 294 22.17 -1.96 -5.90
CA ARG A 294 21.99 -1.14 -4.67
C ARG A 294 22.79 0.16 -4.70
N ASP A 295 23.44 0.44 -5.82
CA ASP A 295 24.26 1.62 -6.05
C ASP A 295 23.70 2.36 -7.27
N TYR A 296 23.38 3.64 -7.12
CA TYR A 296 22.75 4.45 -8.14
C TYR A 296 23.60 4.52 -9.43
N GLU A 297 24.93 4.62 -9.29
CA GLU A 297 25.83 4.76 -10.45
C GLU A 297 25.94 3.49 -11.30
N LYS A 298 25.53 2.34 -10.75
CA LYS A 298 25.52 1.06 -11.47
C LYS A 298 24.23 0.83 -12.26
N LEU A 299 23.22 1.68 -12.10
CA LEU A 299 22.02 1.62 -12.94
C LEU A 299 22.37 1.91 -14.40
N SER A 300 21.63 1.26 -15.32
CA SER A 300 21.83 1.50 -16.74
C SER A 300 21.57 2.97 -17.10
N PRO A 301 22.25 3.52 -18.12
CA PRO A 301 22.04 4.91 -18.54
C PRO A 301 20.60 5.24 -18.93
N ASN A 302 19.81 4.23 -19.34
CA ASN A 302 18.39 4.42 -19.67
C ASN A 302 17.55 4.60 -18.40
N ILE A 303 17.78 3.77 -17.37
CA ILE A 303 17.05 3.88 -16.10
C ILE A 303 17.41 5.18 -15.36
N ARG A 304 18.69 5.59 -15.38
CA ARG A 304 19.08 6.88 -14.78
C ARG A 304 18.41 8.08 -15.47
N ARG A 305 18.40 8.10 -16.82
CA ARG A 305 17.66 9.12 -17.58
C ARG A 305 16.16 9.12 -17.27
N PHE A 306 15.55 7.95 -17.12
CA PHE A 306 14.14 7.84 -16.73
C PHE A 306 13.87 8.38 -15.32
N VAL A 307 14.78 8.13 -14.36
CA VAL A 307 14.72 8.71 -13.01
C VAL A 307 14.82 10.24 -13.09
N GLU A 308 15.78 10.78 -13.83
CA GLU A 308 15.96 12.23 -14.03
C GLU A 308 14.71 12.86 -14.68
N GLU A 309 14.12 12.20 -15.68
CA GLU A 309 12.88 12.65 -16.32
C GLU A 309 11.71 12.71 -15.32
N ILE A 310 11.55 11.69 -14.47
CA ILE A 310 10.56 11.71 -13.38
C ILE A 310 10.82 12.86 -12.41
N GLU A 311 12.06 13.06 -11.97
CA GLU A 311 12.41 14.11 -11.02
C GLU A 311 12.09 15.50 -11.60
N ASN A 312 12.43 15.72 -12.87
CA ASN A 312 12.17 16.96 -13.60
C ASN A 312 10.67 17.23 -13.80
N GLU A 313 9.94 16.24 -14.30
CA GLU A 313 8.50 16.39 -14.62
C GLU A 313 7.62 16.49 -13.37
N LEU A 314 7.99 15.80 -12.29
CA LEU A 314 7.21 15.78 -11.05
C LEU A 314 7.66 16.83 -10.03
N ASN A 315 8.82 17.46 -10.24
CA ASN A 315 9.47 18.36 -9.28
C ASN A 315 9.56 17.74 -7.87
N ARG A 316 9.90 16.45 -7.83
CA ARG A 316 10.03 15.65 -6.60
C ARG A 316 11.17 14.64 -6.72
N PRO A 317 12.00 14.49 -5.68
CA PRO A 317 13.11 13.55 -5.71
C PRO A 317 12.63 12.10 -5.77
N VAL A 318 13.27 11.29 -6.61
CA VAL A 318 13.14 9.83 -6.59
C VAL A 318 14.15 9.29 -5.58
N SER A 319 13.68 9.29 -4.33
CA SER A 319 14.44 8.96 -3.13
C SER A 319 14.76 7.47 -2.98
N LEU A 320 13.85 6.60 -3.41
CA LEU A 320 13.97 5.14 -3.29
C LEU A 320 13.75 4.51 -4.65
N ILE A 321 14.61 3.59 -5.04
CA ILE A 321 14.48 2.85 -6.32
C ILE A 321 14.55 1.36 -6.04
N SER A 322 13.46 0.65 -6.22
CA SER A 322 13.40 -0.80 -6.07
C SER A 322 13.85 -1.49 -7.36
N THR A 323 14.94 -2.25 -7.24
CA THR A 323 15.63 -2.97 -8.31
C THR A 323 15.37 -4.48 -8.30
N GLY A 324 14.40 -4.96 -7.52
CA GLY A 324 14.12 -6.39 -7.45
C GLY A 324 12.97 -6.72 -6.51
N PRO A 325 12.74 -8.01 -6.21
CA PRO A 325 11.66 -8.42 -5.32
C PRO A 325 12.05 -8.37 -3.82
N GLU A 326 13.30 -8.69 -3.47
CA GLU A 326 13.74 -8.70 -2.07
C GLU A 326 13.61 -7.33 -1.43
N VAL A 327 13.25 -7.28 -0.14
CA VAL A 327 13.14 -6.01 0.62
C VAL A 327 14.42 -5.18 0.51
N THR A 328 15.58 -5.82 0.45
CA THR A 328 16.88 -5.15 0.42
C THR A 328 17.35 -4.76 -0.99
N ASP A 329 16.62 -5.13 -2.04
CA ASP A 329 16.92 -4.74 -3.42
C ASP A 329 16.37 -3.33 -3.69
N ILE A 330 16.92 -2.36 -2.98
CA ILE A 330 16.57 -0.94 -3.04
C ILE A 330 17.85 -0.12 -3.04
N ILE A 331 17.88 0.90 -3.91
CA ILE A 331 18.80 2.01 -3.84
C ILE A 331 18.11 3.10 -3.03
N ASP A 332 18.73 3.50 -1.91
CA ASP A 332 18.23 4.57 -1.04
C ASP A 332 19.12 5.81 -1.17
N ARG A 333 18.58 6.83 -1.84
CA ARG A 333 19.23 8.12 -2.11
C ARG A 333 18.88 9.17 -1.08
N ARG A 334 18.05 8.86 -0.06
CA ARG A 334 17.54 9.87 0.91
C ARG A 334 18.66 10.62 1.62
N LYS A 335 19.76 9.95 1.95
CA LYS A 335 20.93 10.59 2.57
C LYS A 335 21.59 11.61 1.63
N GLU A 336 21.85 11.20 0.39
CA GLU A 336 22.51 12.04 -0.63
C GLU A 336 21.65 13.24 -1.03
N LEU A 337 20.32 13.05 -1.02
CA LEU A 337 19.33 14.07 -1.34
C LEU A 337 18.96 14.95 -0.14
N GLY A 338 19.59 14.76 1.03
CA GLY A 338 19.34 15.57 2.23
C GLY A 338 17.93 15.40 2.83
N LEU A 339 17.30 14.24 2.61
CA LEU A 339 15.94 13.94 3.08
C LEU A 339 15.91 13.28 4.46
N LEU A 340 17.02 12.67 4.91
CA LEU A 340 17.12 12.14 6.27
C LEU A 340 17.34 13.29 7.26
N ARG A 341 16.49 13.37 8.28
CA ARG A 341 16.59 14.36 9.38
C ARG A 341 17.42 13.86 10.54
#